data_AF-A0A0G1SQR0-F1
#
_entry.id   AF-A0A0G1SQR0-F1
#
_cell.length_a   1.000
_cell.length_b   1.000
_cell.length_c   1.000
_cell.angle_alpha   90.00
_cell.angle_beta   90.00
_cell.angle_gamma   90.00
#
_symmetry.space_group_name_H-M   'P 1'
#
loop_
_entity.id
_entity.type
_entity.pdbx_description
1 polymer ?
#
loop_
_entity_poly.entity_id
_entity_poly.type
_entity_poly.pdbx_seq_one_letter_code
_entity_poly.pdbx_strand_id
1 'polypeptide(L)'
;MQQHPVPQNVTQYQFRLVGDMTLKQFLELAGGMLLAYLIYASNLFIVFKLPLALLGLFLGIALAFFPIEDRPLDVWFINFVKSIYAPTRFIWKKTERIPSLFLFSPHPITNTVTAVKTIKAPPIALPAAPASDLSDLETSHLTTLNSLFSALPAPAPTSHTTPIFEKPSVTVRKLTLPSPAVATDVDVASPVPVVAPIVSPPIIPPPPVVTPPPTTIFVRPTPTPAANLVTTPPKPISLPLSPQRPNLVVGVTTDPAGKLVEGAIVQIVDATGLPARAMKTNALGQFATATPLSPGTYTVEVDSGSHTFSPQQLVISDQIIPPFELRATA
;
A
#
# COMPACT_ATOMS: atom_id res chain seq x y z
N MET A 1 -6.72 25.28 -3.95
CA MET A 1 -6.36 23.99 -3.33
C MET A 1 -5.76 23.12 -4.41
N GLN A 2 -4.43 22.96 -4.43
CA GLN A 2 -3.76 22.16 -5.46
C GLN A 2 -3.88 20.69 -5.06
N GLN A 3 -4.62 19.92 -5.84
CA GLN A 3 -4.89 18.50 -5.60
C GLN A 3 -3.66 17.69 -6.01
N HIS A 4 -2.98 17.07 -5.04
CA HIS A 4 -1.86 16.18 -5.32
C HIS A 4 -2.38 14.88 -5.95
N PRO A 5 -1.70 14.33 -6.98
CA PRO A 5 -2.09 13.06 -7.58
C PRO A 5 -2.03 11.94 -6.54
N VAL A 6 -3.12 11.17 -6.43
CA VAL A 6 -3.13 9.96 -5.59
C VAL A 6 -2.22 8.92 -6.25
N PRO A 7 -1.31 8.26 -5.51
CA PRO A 7 -0.48 7.20 -6.07
C PRO A 7 -1.34 6.12 -6.71
N GLN A 8 -1.17 5.91 -8.02
CA GLN A 8 -1.81 4.82 -8.73
C GLN A 8 -1.24 3.48 -8.26
N ASN A 9 -2.11 2.49 -8.15
CA ASN A 9 -1.77 1.18 -7.63
C ASN A 9 -0.95 0.42 -8.70
N VAL A 10 0.37 0.39 -8.56
CA VAL A 10 1.30 -0.29 -9.50
C VAL A 10 1.22 -1.83 -9.45
N THR A 11 0.32 -2.38 -8.65
CA THR A 11 0.16 -3.83 -8.44
C THR A 11 -0.81 -4.50 -9.41
N GLN A 12 -1.53 -3.75 -10.26
CA GLN A 12 -2.52 -4.30 -11.19
C GLN A 12 -1.94 -4.89 -12.48
N TYR A 13 -0.69 -5.35 -12.48
CA TYR A 13 -0.13 -6.06 -13.62
C TYR A 13 -0.72 -7.47 -13.70
N GLN A 14 -1.60 -7.70 -14.67
CA GLN A 14 -2.09 -9.05 -14.98
C GLN A 14 -1.11 -9.71 -15.96
N PHE A 15 -0.65 -10.91 -15.59
CA PHE A 15 0.22 -11.70 -16.46
C PHE A 15 -0.48 -12.05 -17.77
N ARG A 16 0.09 -11.57 -18.88
CA ARG A 16 -0.34 -11.88 -20.24
C ARG A 16 0.47 -13.07 -20.73
N LEU A 17 -0.19 -14.18 -21.04
CA LEU A 17 0.47 -15.44 -21.44
C LEU A 17 0.72 -15.50 -22.95
N VAL A 18 -0.31 -15.19 -23.74
CA VAL A 18 -0.28 -15.27 -25.20
C VAL A 18 -0.81 -13.95 -25.76
N GLY A 19 0.08 -13.13 -26.33
CA GLY A 19 -0.28 -11.81 -26.86
C GLY A 19 -0.81 -10.86 -25.77
N ASP A 20 -1.95 -10.22 -26.05
CA ASP A 20 -2.63 -9.28 -25.13
C ASP A 20 -3.53 -9.98 -24.09
N MET A 21 -3.59 -11.33 -24.10
CA MET A 21 -4.51 -12.09 -23.25
C MET A 21 -3.87 -12.57 -21.94
N THR A 22 -4.61 -12.44 -20.85
CA THR A 22 -4.25 -13.04 -19.56
C THR A 22 -4.43 -14.55 -19.55
N LEU A 23 -3.73 -15.25 -18.64
CA LEU A 23 -3.90 -16.71 -18.46
C LEU A 23 -5.37 -17.11 -18.22
N LYS A 24 -6.10 -16.29 -17.45
CA LYS A 24 -7.52 -16.51 -17.15
C LYS A 24 -8.38 -16.43 -18.41
N GLN A 25 -8.23 -15.36 -19.19
CA GLN A 25 -8.98 -15.15 -20.44
C GLN A 25 -8.69 -16.25 -21.47
N PHE A 26 -7.44 -16.71 -21.53
CA PHE A 26 -7.06 -17.85 -22.37
C PHE A 26 -7.81 -19.13 -21.96
N LEU A 27 -7.87 -19.45 -20.67
CA LEU A 27 -8.59 -20.61 -20.16
C LEU A 27 -10.11 -20.53 -20.41
N GLU A 28 -10.70 -19.35 -20.25
CA GLU A 28 -12.12 -19.12 -20.54
C GLU A 28 -12.45 -19.33 -22.03
N LEU A 29 -11.62 -18.79 -22.91
CA LEU A 29 -11.76 -18.97 -24.36
C LEU A 29 -11.53 -20.44 -24.77
N ALA A 30 -10.50 -21.08 -24.24
CA ALA A 30 -10.22 -22.50 -24.47
C ALA A 30 -11.37 -23.39 -23.97
N GLY A 31 -11.95 -23.05 -22.81
CA GLY A 31 -13.12 -23.73 -22.26
C GLY A 31 -14.36 -23.60 -23.16
N GLY A 32 -14.62 -22.40 -23.71
CA GLY A 32 -15.71 -22.19 -24.66
C GLY A 32 -15.51 -22.94 -25.98
N MET A 33 -14.28 -22.97 -26.50
CA MET A 33 -13.93 -23.76 -27.69
C MET A 33 -14.07 -25.27 -27.44
N LEU A 34 -13.62 -25.75 -26.28
CA LEU A 34 -13.80 -27.15 -25.86
C LEU A 34 -15.28 -27.50 -25.75
N LEU A 35 -16.10 -26.64 -25.13
CA LEU A 35 -17.54 -26.84 -25.00
C LEU A 35 -18.22 -26.89 -26.38
N ALA A 36 -17.87 -25.96 -27.28
CA ALA A 36 -18.37 -25.95 -28.65
C ALA A 36 -17.98 -27.24 -29.40
N TYR A 37 -16.74 -27.72 -29.22
CA TYR A 37 -16.28 -28.98 -29.78
C TYR A 37 -17.05 -30.18 -29.23
N LEU A 38 -17.29 -30.26 -27.92
CA LEU A 38 -18.07 -31.34 -27.31
C LEU A 38 -19.52 -31.36 -27.83
N ILE A 39 -20.14 -30.19 -27.97
CA ILE A 39 -21.48 -30.08 -28.58
C ILE A 39 -21.44 -30.54 -30.04
N TYR A 40 -20.43 -30.13 -30.79
CA TYR A 40 -20.26 -30.54 -32.18
C TYR A 40 -19.98 -32.05 -32.33
N ALA A 41 -19.26 -32.65 -31.38
CA ALA A 41 -18.96 -34.09 -31.34
C ALA A 41 -20.16 -34.94 -30.89
N SER A 42 -21.15 -34.34 -30.22
CA SER A 42 -22.36 -35.04 -29.80
C SER A 42 -23.27 -35.42 -30.98
N ASN A 43 -24.08 -36.47 -30.80
CA ASN A 43 -25.00 -36.98 -31.83
C ASN A 43 -26.33 -36.20 -31.89
N LEU A 44 -26.28 -34.88 -31.69
CA LEU A 44 -27.44 -33.99 -31.79
C LEU A 44 -27.82 -33.76 -33.26
N PHE A 45 -29.11 -33.58 -33.52
CA PHE A 45 -29.61 -33.22 -34.84
C PHE A 45 -28.99 -31.89 -35.32
N ILE A 46 -28.62 -31.81 -36.60
CA ILE A 46 -27.79 -30.73 -37.17
C ILE A 46 -28.34 -29.32 -36.87
N VAL A 47 -29.66 -29.17 -36.87
CA VAL A 47 -30.37 -27.90 -36.63
C VAL A 47 -30.18 -27.39 -35.20
N PHE A 48 -30.02 -28.27 -34.21
CA PHE A 48 -29.74 -27.88 -32.82
C PHE A 48 -28.24 -27.87 -32.53
N LYS A 49 -27.48 -28.76 -33.18
CA LYS A 49 -26.03 -28.90 -33.00
C LYS A 49 -25.27 -27.62 -33.37
N LEU A 50 -25.53 -27.06 -34.56
CA LEU A 50 -24.80 -25.89 -35.05
C LEU A 50 -25.03 -24.63 -34.19
N PRO A 51 -26.27 -24.20 -33.91
CA PRO A 51 -26.49 -22.99 -33.11
C PRO A 51 -25.99 -23.15 -31.67
N LEU A 52 -26.10 -24.34 -31.08
CA LEU A 52 -25.62 -24.57 -29.72
C LEU A 52 -24.08 -24.55 -29.65
N ALA A 53 -23.39 -25.08 -30.67
CA ALA A 53 -21.94 -24.98 -30.79
C ALA A 53 -21.48 -23.52 -30.99
N LEU A 54 -22.16 -22.76 -31.86
CA LEU A 54 -21.88 -21.33 -32.04
C LEU A 54 -22.12 -20.53 -30.77
N LEU A 55 -23.19 -20.83 -30.03
CA LEU A 55 -23.47 -20.20 -28.74
C LEU A 55 -22.38 -20.50 -27.71
N GLY A 56 -21.90 -21.75 -27.63
CA GLY A 56 -20.78 -22.11 -26.76
C GLY A 56 -19.49 -21.37 -27.10
N LEU A 57 -19.18 -21.24 -28.40
CA LEU A 57 -18.01 -20.49 -28.87
C LEU A 57 -18.15 -18.99 -28.55
N PHE A 58 -19.30 -18.40 -28.86
CA PHE A 58 -19.58 -16.98 -28.58
C PHE A 58 -19.52 -16.68 -27.08
N LEU A 59 -20.07 -17.57 -26.25
CA LEU A 59 -20.05 -17.43 -24.80
C LEU A 59 -18.60 -17.44 -24.26
N GLY A 60 -17.73 -18.30 -24.79
CA GLY A 60 -16.30 -18.31 -24.42
C GLY A 60 -15.59 -17.00 -24.76
N ILE A 61 -15.86 -16.44 -25.94
CA ILE A 61 -15.31 -15.14 -26.36
C ILE A 61 -15.86 -14.01 -25.47
N ALA A 62 -17.18 -14.00 -25.21
CA ALA A 62 -17.83 -12.99 -24.39
C ALA A 62 -17.29 -13.00 -22.95
N LEU A 63 -17.10 -14.18 -22.34
CA LEU A 63 -16.54 -14.29 -21.00
C LEU A 63 -15.12 -13.72 -20.92
N ALA A 64 -14.28 -14.00 -21.91
CA ALA A 64 -12.88 -13.57 -21.93
C ALA A 64 -12.69 -12.07 -22.23
N PHE A 65 -13.52 -11.47 -23.10
CA PHE A 65 -13.24 -10.16 -23.68
C PHE A 65 -14.31 -9.09 -23.46
N PHE A 66 -15.48 -9.42 -22.92
CA PHE A 66 -16.58 -8.46 -22.79
C PHE A 66 -16.66 -7.90 -21.35
N PRO A 67 -16.13 -6.69 -21.06
CA PRO A 67 -16.35 -6.05 -19.78
C PRO A 67 -17.73 -5.36 -19.72
N ILE A 68 -18.37 -5.40 -18.54
CA ILE A 68 -19.61 -4.69 -18.21
C ILE A 68 -19.35 -3.87 -16.95
N GLU A 69 -19.56 -2.55 -17.02
CA GLU A 69 -19.37 -1.62 -15.88
C GLU A 69 -18.00 -1.78 -15.19
N ASP A 70 -16.92 -1.77 -15.99
CA ASP A 70 -15.54 -1.92 -15.54
C ASP A 70 -15.22 -3.26 -14.84
N ARG A 71 -16.08 -4.28 -15.00
CA ARG A 71 -15.82 -5.65 -14.53
C ARG A 71 -15.92 -6.67 -15.67
N PRO A 72 -15.08 -7.71 -15.67
CA PRO A 72 -15.19 -8.78 -16.65
C PRO A 72 -16.49 -9.56 -16.46
N LEU A 73 -17.07 -10.06 -17.57
CA LEU A 73 -18.35 -10.77 -17.58
C LEU A 73 -18.32 -12.04 -16.72
N ASP A 74 -17.16 -12.69 -16.58
CA ASP A 74 -17.01 -13.89 -15.75
C ASP A 74 -17.40 -13.62 -14.27
N VAL A 75 -17.00 -12.48 -13.72
CA VAL A 75 -17.33 -12.06 -12.35
C VAL A 75 -18.83 -11.83 -12.24
N TRP A 76 -19.43 -11.20 -13.26
CA TRP A 76 -20.87 -11.04 -13.36
C TRP A 76 -21.60 -12.38 -13.38
N PHE A 77 -21.12 -13.33 -14.18
CA PHE A 77 -21.71 -14.67 -14.29
C PHE A 77 -21.63 -15.44 -12.97
N ILE A 78 -20.47 -15.45 -12.31
CA ILE A 78 -20.29 -16.12 -11.00
C ILE A 78 -21.20 -15.48 -9.95
N ASN A 79 -21.26 -14.15 -9.90
CA ASN A 79 -22.13 -13.46 -8.95
C ASN A 79 -23.61 -13.67 -9.25
N PHE A 80 -23.99 -13.73 -10.52
CA PHE A 80 -25.35 -14.03 -10.95
C PHE A 80 -25.78 -15.43 -10.51
N VAL A 81 -24.96 -16.46 -10.78
CA VAL A 81 -25.23 -17.83 -10.33
C VAL A 81 -25.28 -17.89 -8.81
N LYS A 82 -24.33 -17.26 -8.11
CA LYS A 82 -24.33 -17.16 -6.65
C LYS A 82 -25.60 -16.47 -6.13
N SER A 83 -26.09 -15.45 -6.82
CA SER A 83 -27.30 -14.72 -6.45
C SER A 83 -28.57 -15.54 -6.66
N ILE A 84 -28.64 -16.39 -7.68
CA ILE A 84 -29.79 -17.29 -7.91
C ILE A 84 -29.96 -18.24 -6.73
N TYR A 85 -28.85 -18.78 -6.21
CA TYR A 85 -28.88 -19.74 -5.10
C TYR A 85 -28.74 -19.09 -3.72
N ALA A 86 -28.56 -17.76 -3.65
CA ALA A 86 -28.45 -17.05 -2.38
C ALA A 86 -29.83 -16.90 -1.73
N PRO A 87 -29.93 -17.02 -0.39
CA PRO A 87 -31.17 -16.74 0.31
C PRO A 87 -31.53 -15.25 0.19
N THR A 88 -32.79 -14.95 -0.10
CA THR A 88 -33.32 -13.57 -0.20
C THR A 88 -33.57 -12.93 1.17
N ARG A 89 -33.48 -13.71 2.25
CA ARG A 89 -33.67 -13.25 3.62
C ARG A 89 -32.34 -13.28 4.36
N PHE A 90 -31.84 -12.09 4.70
CA PHE A 90 -30.68 -11.93 5.56
C PHE A 90 -31.16 -11.57 6.97
N ILE A 91 -30.78 -12.37 7.96
CA ILE A 91 -30.95 -12.01 9.37
C ILE A 91 -29.70 -11.23 9.78
N TRP A 92 -29.89 -10.01 10.25
CA TRP A 92 -28.79 -9.23 10.80
C TRP A 92 -28.24 -9.91 12.06
N LYS A 93 -26.97 -10.31 12.02
CA LYS A 93 -26.23 -10.81 13.17
C LYS A 93 -25.19 -9.79 13.56
N LYS A 94 -25.25 -9.30 14.79
CA LYS A 94 -24.17 -8.49 15.38
C LYS A 94 -22.88 -9.30 15.27
N THR A 95 -21.97 -8.84 14.44
CA THR A 95 -20.64 -9.44 14.32
C THR A 95 -19.74 -8.67 15.29
N GLU A 96 -19.32 -9.32 16.38
CA GLU A 96 -18.42 -8.73 17.38
C GLU A 96 -16.97 -8.59 16.86
N ARG A 97 -16.71 -8.97 15.61
CA ARG A 97 -15.39 -8.80 14.99
C ARG A 97 -15.14 -7.31 14.79
N ILE A 98 -14.40 -6.73 15.73
CA ILE A 98 -13.79 -5.42 15.64
C ILE A 98 -12.99 -5.37 14.32
N PRO A 99 -13.28 -4.42 13.41
CA PRO A 99 -12.53 -4.29 12.16
C PRO A 99 -11.02 -4.22 12.43
N SER A 100 -10.20 -4.83 11.57
CA SER A 100 -8.75 -4.88 11.72
C SER A 100 -8.10 -3.50 11.85
N LEU A 101 -8.75 -2.47 11.30
CA LEU A 101 -8.35 -1.06 11.46
C LEU A 101 -8.35 -0.59 12.92
N PHE A 102 -9.19 -1.18 13.77
CA PHE A 102 -9.26 -0.87 15.20
C PHE A 102 -8.48 -1.85 16.07
N LEU A 103 -7.87 -2.89 15.47
CA LEU A 103 -7.01 -3.82 16.19
C LEU A 103 -5.57 -3.31 16.16
N PHE A 104 -4.99 -3.11 17.34
CA PHE A 104 -3.56 -2.82 17.47
C PHE A 104 -2.76 -4.04 17.00
N SER A 105 -2.07 -3.91 15.86
CA SER A 105 -1.02 -4.85 15.46
C SER A 105 0.32 -4.31 15.95
N PRO A 106 0.95 -4.91 16.97
CA PRO A 106 2.31 -4.57 17.32
C PRO A 106 3.18 -4.89 16.10
N HIS A 107 3.79 -3.86 15.52
CA HIS A 107 4.86 -4.08 14.56
C HIS A 107 6.00 -4.71 15.34
N PRO A 108 6.58 -5.84 14.89
CA PRO A 108 7.75 -6.39 15.54
C PRO A 108 8.84 -5.32 15.51
N ILE A 109 9.11 -4.74 16.67
CA ILE A 109 10.26 -3.88 16.88
C ILE A 109 11.44 -4.85 16.80
N THR A 110 12.02 -5.00 15.62
CA THR A 110 13.33 -5.62 15.52
C THR A 110 14.25 -4.71 16.32
N ASN A 111 14.59 -5.14 17.53
CA ASN A 111 15.64 -4.54 18.32
C ASN A 111 16.94 -4.76 17.56
N THR A 112 17.21 -3.91 16.57
CA THR A 112 18.54 -3.80 16.00
C THR A 112 19.39 -3.28 17.13
N VAL A 113 20.10 -4.21 17.79
CA VAL A 113 21.17 -3.89 18.73
C VAL A 113 22.24 -3.19 17.92
N THR A 114 22.04 -1.89 17.69
CA THR A 114 23.11 -1.01 17.26
C THR A 114 24.04 -0.99 18.46
N ALA A 115 25.14 -1.74 18.37
CA ALA A 115 26.24 -1.62 19.29
C ALA A 115 26.79 -0.19 19.14
N VAL A 116 26.18 0.75 19.84
CA VAL A 116 26.73 2.08 20.03
C VAL A 116 28.00 1.85 20.83
N LYS A 117 29.15 1.87 20.17
CA LYS A 117 30.43 2.09 20.85
C LYS A 117 30.27 3.39 21.62
N THR A 118 30.10 3.27 22.94
CA THR A 118 30.16 4.40 23.87
C THR A 118 31.54 5.02 23.76
N ILE A 119 31.67 6.01 22.88
CA ILE A 119 32.73 7.00 23.02
C ILE A 119 32.27 7.87 24.18
N LYS A 120 33.02 7.83 25.28
CA LYS A 120 32.81 8.65 26.47
C LYS A 120 32.82 10.10 26.03
N ALA A 121 31.63 10.71 25.96
CA ALA A 121 31.50 12.14 25.66
C ALA A 121 32.28 12.94 26.72
N PRO A 122 33.04 13.97 26.33
CA PRO A 122 33.60 14.93 27.28
C PRO A 122 32.46 15.50 28.15
N PRO A 123 32.69 15.76 29.45
CA PRO A 123 31.66 16.28 30.34
C PRO A 123 31.25 17.68 29.88
N ILE A 124 30.17 17.74 29.12
CA ILE A 124 29.44 18.98 28.87
C ILE A 124 28.70 19.26 30.18
N ALA A 125 29.04 20.37 30.84
CA ALA A 125 28.30 20.86 31.99
C ALA A 125 26.82 20.94 31.62
N LEU A 126 25.96 20.30 32.42
CA LEU A 126 24.52 20.35 32.22
C LEU A 126 24.11 21.83 32.12
N PRO A 127 23.47 22.27 31.03
CA PRO A 127 22.71 23.50 31.07
C PRO A 127 21.67 23.33 32.17
N ALA A 128 21.58 24.31 33.06
CA ALA A 128 20.57 24.35 34.10
C ALA A 128 19.20 24.05 33.48
N ALA A 129 18.38 23.28 34.20
CA ALA A 129 17.02 22.94 33.80
C ALA A 129 16.33 24.19 33.20
N PRO A 130 15.67 24.08 32.03
CA PRO A 130 15.05 25.24 31.41
C PRO A 130 14.08 25.83 32.43
N ALA A 131 14.39 27.05 32.87
CA ALA A 131 13.43 27.88 33.57
C ALA A 131 12.18 27.93 32.69
N SER A 132 11.03 27.67 33.32
CA SER A 132 9.70 27.68 32.71
C SER A 132 9.62 28.54 31.44
N ASP A 133 9.27 27.90 30.33
CA ASP A 133 9.12 28.49 28.97
C ASP A 133 7.88 29.40 28.86
N LEU A 134 7.40 29.91 29.99
CA LEU A 134 6.26 30.82 30.08
C LEU A 134 6.80 32.25 30.14
N SER A 135 6.46 33.04 29.14
CA SER A 135 6.77 34.47 29.13
C SER A 135 6.01 35.20 30.23
N ASP A 136 6.56 36.31 30.74
CA ASP A 136 5.91 37.15 31.77
C ASP A 136 4.50 37.63 31.35
N LEU A 137 4.28 37.72 30.05
CA LEU A 137 3.00 38.08 29.45
C LEU A 137 1.97 36.94 29.61
N GLU A 138 2.38 35.69 29.39
CA GLU A 138 1.51 34.51 29.57
C GLU A 138 1.12 34.28 31.02
N THR A 139 2.03 34.47 31.97
CA THR A 139 1.71 34.39 33.41
C THR A 139 0.70 35.45 33.82
N SER A 140 0.79 36.67 33.28
CA SER A 140 -0.22 37.72 33.53
C SER A 140 -1.60 37.37 32.95
N HIS A 141 -1.64 36.74 31.76
CA HIS A 141 -2.87 36.29 31.11
C HIS A 141 -3.55 35.17 31.90
N LEU A 142 -2.78 34.18 32.36
CA LEU A 142 -3.31 33.09 33.19
C LEU A 142 -3.88 33.60 34.52
N THR A 143 -3.22 34.59 35.11
CA THR A 143 -3.69 35.24 36.35
C THR A 143 -5.01 35.98 36.12
N THR A 144 -5.14 36.65 34.97
CA THR A 144 -6.37 37.34 34.56
C THR A 144 -7.51 36.36 34.29
N LEU A 145 -7.24 35.23 33.62
CA LEU A 145 -8.26 34.21 33.38
C LEU A 145 -8.76 33.56 34.68
N ASN A 146 -7.86 33.27 35.62
CA ASN A 146 -8.25 32.74 36.91
C ASN A 146 -9.08 33.73 37.74
N SER A 147 -8.77 35.04 37.68
CA SER A 147 -9.57 36.04 38.38
C SER A 147 -10.97 36.21 37.78
N LEU A 148 -11.09 36.16 36.45
CA LEU A 148 -12.39 36.18 35.76
C LEU A 148 -13.25 34.96 36.13
N PHE A 149 -12.65 33.77 36.19
CA PHE A 149 -13.39 32.55 36.55
C PHE A 149 -13.80 32.52 38.03
N SER A 150 -12.98 33.10 38.91
CA SER A 150 -13.28 33.21 40.35
C SER A 150 -14.30 34.30 40.67
N ALA A 151 -14.51 35.26 39.75
CA ALA A 151 -15.44 36.38 39.90
C ALA A 151 -16.86 36.09 39.38
N LEU A 152 -17.14 34.87 38.88
CA LEU A 152 -18.53 34.48 38.61
C LEU A 152 -19.29 34.43 39.95
N PRO A 153 -20.43 35.15 40.08
CA PRO A 153 -21.26 35.07 41.25
C PRO A 153 -21.71 33.63 41.47
N ALA A 154 -21.50 33.10 42.68
CA ALA A 154 -22.17 31.88 43.09
C ALA A 154 -23.68 32.06 42.86
N PRO A 155 -24.39 31.10 42.23
CA PRO A 155 -25.82 31.24 42.01
C PRO A 155 -26.52 31.45 43.36
N ALA A 156 -27.14 32.61 43.52
CA ALA A 156 -27.99 32.89 44.67
C ALA A 156 -29.16 31.89 44.68
N PRO A 157 -29.61 31.42 45.88
CA PRO A 157 -30.75 30.53 45.98
C PRO A 157 -32.01 31.27 45.55
N THR A 158 -32.40 31.15 44.28
CA THR A 158 -33.72 31.55 43.84
C THR A 158 -34.73 30.55 44.35
N SER A 159 -35.52 30.96 45.34
CA SER A 159 -36.80 30.33 45.71
C SER A 159 -37.79 30.50 44.55
N HIS A 160 -37.65 29.66 43.52
CA HIS A 160 -38.69 29.46 42.53
C HIS A 160 -39.51 28.24 42.92
N THR A 161 -40.77 28.50 43.27
CA THR A 161 -41.84 27.50 43.24
C THR A 161 -41.94 26.95 41.81
N THR A 162 -41.33 25.80 41.57
CA THR A 162 -41.58 24.99 40.37
C THR A 162 -42.64 23.94 40.67
N PRO A 163 -43.62 23.73 39.77
CA PRO A 163 -44.60 22.67 39.90
C PRO A 163 -43.90 21.30 39.91
N ILE A 164 -44.50 20.39 40.68
CA ILE A 164 -44.11 19.00 40.81
C ILE A 164 -44.09 18.36 39.42
N PHE A 165 -42.91 18.14 38.85
CA PHE A 165 -42.70 17.17 37.79
C PHE A 165 -41.95 16.01 38.42
N GLU A 166 -42.71 14.99 38.79
CA GLU A 166 -42.22 13.74 39.35
C GLU A 166 -41.42 13.01 38.27
N LYS A 167 -40.09 13.19 38.29
CA LYS A 167 -39.16 12.29 37.62
C LYS A 167 -39.46 10.87 38.14
N PRO A 168 -39.72 9.87 37.27
CA PRO A 168 -39.87 8.51 37.75
C PRO A 168 -38.57 8.09 38.44
N SER A 169 -38.70 7.74 39.72
CA SER A 169 -37.63 7.16 40.51
C SER A 169 -37.27 5.82 39.90
N VAL A 170 -36.16 5.77 39.15
CA VAL A 170 -35.56 4.50 38.76
C VAL A 170 -34.89 3.94 40.00
N THR A 171 -35.62 3.06 40.70
CA THR A 171 -35.06 2.20 41.74
C THR A 171 -34.04 1.28 41.08
N VAL A 172 -32.75 1.61 41.21
CA VAL A 172 -31.68 0.67 40.89
C VAL A 172 -31.76 -0.46 41.91
N ARG A 173 -32.32 -1.60 41.52
CA ARG A 173 -32.16 -2.84 42.28
C ARG A 173 -30.68 -3.19 42.29
N LYS A 174 -29.99 -3.01 43.42
CA LYS A 174 -28.74 -3.74 43.67
C LYS A 174 -29.07 -5.23 43.61
N LEU A 175 -28.53 -5.94 42.63
CA LEU A 175 -28.53 -7.40 42.66
C LEU A 175 -27.66 -7.84 43.83
N THR A 176 -28.30 -8.22 44.93
CA THR A 176 -27.66 -9.04 45.96
C THR A 176 -27.35 -10.38 45.31
N LEU A 177 -26.06 -10.73 45.16
CA LEU A 177 -25.70 -12.08 44.76
C LEU A 177 -26.32 -13.06 45.76
N PRO A 178 -26.92 -14.18 45.30
CA PRO A 178 -27.39 -15.21 46.21
C PRO A 178 -26.19 -15.71 47.00
N SER A 179 -26.22 -15.51 48.31
CA SER A 179 -25.43 -16.31 49.23
C SER A 179 -25.80 -17.78 48.97
N PRO A 180 -24.83 -18.68 48.77
CA PRO A 180 -25.12 -20.07 48.48
C PRO A 180 -25.94 -20.65 49.63
N ALA A 181 -27.17 -21.05 49.28
CA ALA A 181 -27.99 -21.88 50.14
C ALA A 181 -27.23 -23.18 50.37
N VAL A 182 -27.17 -23.57 51.64
CA VAL A 182 -26.81 -24.89 52.13
C VAL A 182 -27.50 -25.93 51.25
N ALA A 183 -26.73 -26.55 50.37
CA ALA A 183 -27.10 -27.78 49.69
C ALA A 183 -26.51 -28.92 50.52
N THR A 184 -27.44 -29.71 51.02
CA THR A 184 -27.34 -31.03 51.63
C THR A 184 -26.11 -31.84 51.20
N ASP A 185 -25.44 -32.36 52.23
CA ASP A 185 -24.44 -33.42 52.17
C ASP A 185 -24.93 -34.57 51.28
N VAL A 186 -24.30 -34.72 50.11
CA VAL A 186 -24.29 -35.96 49.34
C VAL A 186 -22.83 -36.24 49.05
N ASP A 187 -22.27 -37.12 49.85
CA ASP A 187 -20.99 -37.79 49.64
C ASP A 187 -20.96 -38.41 48.24
N VAL A 188 -20.26 -37.73 47.31
CA VAL A 188 -19.87 -38.30 46.03
C VAL A 188 -18.37 -38.15 45.93
N ALA A 189 -17.69 -39.28 46.11
CA ALA A 189 -16.26 -39.44 46.01
C ALA A 189 -15.68 -38.68 44.81
N SER A 190 -14.56 -38.00 45.05
CA SER A 190 -13.77 -37.31 44.03
C SER A 190 -13.46 -38.26 42.87
N PRO A 191 -13.80 -37.93 41.60
CA PRO A 191 -13.29 -38.69 40.48
C PRO A 191 -11.78 -38.49 40.38
N VAL A 192 -11.05 -39.61 40.52
CA VAL A 192 -9.63 -39.71 40.20
C VAL A 192 -9.40 -39.14 38.80
N PRO A 193 -8.38 -38.28 38.58
CA PRO A 193 -8.06 -37.81 37.24
C PRO A 193 -7.67 -39.01 36.37
N VAL A 194 -8.54 -39.34 35.41
CA VAL A 194 -8.18 -40.21 34.30
C VAL A 194 -7.14 -39.46 33.49
N VAL A 195 -5.90 -39.94 33.55
CA VAL A 195 -4.83 -39.54 32.64
C VAL A 195 -5.30 -39.89 31.23
N ALA A 196 -5.71 -38.87 30.47
CA ALA A 196 -5.92 -39.03 29.05
C ALA A 196 -4.56 -39.39 28.42
N PRO A 197 -4.44 -40.49 27.64
CA PRO A 197 -3.22 -40.77 26.92
C PRO A 197 -2.94 -39.60 25.97
N ILE A 198 -1.75 -39.04 26.08
CA ILE A 198 -1.20 -38.06 25.16
C ILE A 198 -1.11 -38.77 23.81
N VAL A 199 -2.09 -38.53 22.92
CA VAL A 199 -1.96 -38.91 21.52
C VAL A 199 -0.96 -37.93 20.93
N SER A 200 0.30 -38.38 20.85
CA SER A 200 1.34 -37.71 20.08
C SER A 200 0.80 -37.43 18.66
N PRO A 201 0.88 -36.18 18.16
CA PRO A 201 0.52 -35.91 16.79
C PRO A 201 1.36 -36.79 15.85
N PRO A 202 0.78 -37.30 14.75
CA PRO A 202 1.55 -38.05 13.77
C PRO A 202 2.71 -37.19 13.27
N ILE A 203 3.92 -37.76 13.33
CA ILE A 203 5.11 -37.18 12.73
C ILE A 203 4.85 -37.15 11.22
N ILE A 204 4.46 -35.98 10.71
CA ILE A 204 4.45 -35.72 9.28
C ILE A 204 5.92 -35.63 8.89
N PRO A 205 6.45 -36.54 8.05
CA PRO A 205 7.81 -36.39 7.54
C PRO A 205 7.91 -35.03 6.83
N PRO A 206 8.98 -34.27 7.05
CA PRO A 206 9.17 -33.02 6.32
C PRO A 206 9.07 -33.31 4.82
N PRO A 207 8.36 -32.47 4.05
CA PRO A 207 8.33 -32.61 2.60
C PRO A 207 9.77 -32.66 2.08
N PRO A 208 10.07 -33.51 1.07
CA PRO A 208 11.40 -33.57 0.49
C PRO A 208 11.82 -32.16 0.11
N VAL A 209 13.02 -31.77 0.54
CA VAL A 209 13.68 -30.53 0.13
C VAL A 209 13.94 -30.66 -1.37
N VAL A 210 12.97 -30.26 -2.18
CA VAL A 210 13.17 -30.03 -3.60
C VAL A 210 13.97 -28.75 -3.69
N THR A 211 15.27 -28.89 -3.92
CA THR A 211 16.15 -27.79 -4.27
C THR A 211 15.56 -27.15 -5.52
N PRO A 212 15.11 -25.88 -5.48
CA PRO A 212 14.75 -25.21 -6.71
C PRO A 212 16.02 -25.13 -7.58
N PRO A 213 15.95 -25.45 -8.88
CA PRO A 213 17.07 -25.17 -9.78
C PRO A 213 17.43 -23.68 -9.65
N PRO A 214 18.72 -23.32 -9.65
CA PRO A 214 19.15 -21.92 -9.58
C PRO A 214 18.72 -21.22 -10.86
N THR A 215 17.47 -20.75 -10.89
CA THR A 215 17.01 -19.82 -11.93
C THR A 215 17.29 -18.43 -11.40
N THR A 216 18.58 -18.11 -11.35
CA THR A 216 19.08 -16.77 -11.08
C THR A 216 18.80 -15.92 -12.33
N ILE A 217 17.61 -15.34 -12.43
CA ILE A 217 17.24 -14.39 -13.50
C ILE A 217 17.86 -13.00 -13.26
N PHE A 218 18.46 -12.78 -12.08
CA PHE A 218 19.21 -11.57 -11.77
C PHE A 218 20.69 -11.88 -11.59
N VAL A 219 21.42 -11.85 -12.70
CA VAL A 219 22.88 -11.66 -12.65
C VAL A 219 23.08 -10.22 -12.19
N ARG A 220 23.69 -10.02 -11.02
CA ARG A 220 24.21 -8.71 -10.61
C ARG A 220 25.16 -8.27 -11.73
N PRO A 221 24.94 -7.13 -12.43
CA PRO A 221 25.92 -6.65 -13.38
C PRO A 221 27.24 -6.47 -12.64
N THR A 222 28.25 -7.23 -13.05
CA THR A 222 29.62 -7.03 -12.63
C THR A 222 30.00 -5.60 -13.04
N PRO A 223 30.42 -4.72 -12.11
CA PRO A 223 30.93 -3.42 -12.50
C PRO A 223 32.17 -3.65 -13.36
N THR A 224 32.03 -3.38 -14.65
CA THR A 224 33.16 -3.35 -15.58
C THR A 224 34.05 -2.19 -15.14
N PRO A 225 35.36 -2.40 -14.91
CA PRO A 225 36.27 -1.34 -14.51
C PRO A 225 36.30 -0.25 -15.60
N ALA A 226 36.26 0.99 -15.12
CA ALA A 226 36.33 2.24 -15.86
C ALA A 226 37.13 2.17 -17.18
N ALA A 227 36.44 2.38 -18.29
CA ALA A 227 37.04 2.91 -19.51
C ALA A 227 36.11 4.01 -20.05
N ASN A 228 36.59 5.24 -19.96
CA ASN A 228 36.08 6.47 -20.56
C ASN A 228 34.78 7.05 -19.98
N LEU A 229 34.92 7.68 -18.81
CA LEU A 229 34.03 8.76 -18.39
C LEU A 229 34.22 9.96 -19.34
N VAL A 230 33.38 10.06 -20.37
CA VAL A 230 33.27 11.28 -21.17
C VAL A 230 32.51 12.31 -20.33
N THR A 231 33.26 13.22 -19.73
CA THR A 231 32.72 14.36 -18.95
C THR A 231 32.31 15.46 -19.92
N THR A 232 31.21 15.27 -20.65
CA THR A 232 30.57 16.37 -21.37
C THR A 232 29.48 16.97 -20.50
N PRO A 233 29.57 18.26 -20.13
CA PRO A 233 28.51 18.93 -19.39
C PRO A 233 27.22 18.93 -20.23
N PRO A 234 26.03 18.73 -19.60
CA PRO A 234 24.76 18.77 -20.30
C PRO A 234 24.58 20.07 -21.07
N LYS A 235 24.15 19.96 -22.33
CA LYS A 235 23.82 21.11 -23.16
C LYS A 235 22.52 21.76 -22.64
N PRO A 236 22.51 23.04 -22.29
CA PRO A 236 21.29 23.72 -21.86
C PRO A 236 20.34 23.90 -23.05
N ILE A 237 19.07 23.52 -22.87
CA ILE A 237 17.97 23.79 -23.80
C ILE A 237 17.05 24.85 -23.19
N SER A 238 16.55 25.75 -24.03
CA SER A 238 15.48 26.69 -23.69
C SER A 238 14.12 25.96 -23.56
N LEU A 239 13.88 25.36 -22.40
CA LEU A 239 12.55 24.93 -21.98
C LEU A 239 11.83 26.11 -21.29
N PRO A 240 10.52 26.29 -21.45
CA PRO A 240 9.81 27.49 -20.95
C PRO A 240 9.61 27.54 -19.42
N LEU A 241 9.93 26.48 -18.67
CA LEU A 241 9.78 26.46 -17.21
C LEU A 241 11.05 25.96 -16.53
N SER A 242 11.87 26.88 -16.03
CA SER A 242 12.90 26.57 -15.03
C SER A 242 12.23 26.22 -13.69
N PRO A 243 12.74 25.22 -12.96
CA PRO A 243 12.20 24.88 -11.65
C PRO A 243 12.28 26.09 -10.69
N GLN A 244 11.18 26.39 -10.03
CA GLN A 244 11.05 27.51 -9.07
C GLN A 244 11.63 27.18 -7.68
N ARG A 245 12.17 25.97 -7.48
CA ARG A 245 12.71 25.47 -6.21
C ARG A 245 14.12 24.90 -6.41
N PRO A 246 15.03 25.07 -5.44
CA PRO A 246 16.38 24.51 -5.51
C PRO A 246 16.37 22.98 -5.48
N ASN A 247 17.44 22.37 -5.99
CA ASN A 247 17.68 20.91 -6.04
C ASN A 247 16.59 20.08 -6.73
N LEU A 248 15.79 20.71 -7.60
CA LEU A 248 14.89 20.01 -8.49
C LEU A 248 15.62 19.66 -9.78
N VAL A 249 15.55 18.40 -10.18
CA VAL A 249 16.15 17.91 -11.42
C VAL A 249 15.05 17.90 -12.46
N VAL A 250 15.24 18.64 -13.54
CA VAL A 250 14.30 18.74 -14.66
C VAL A 250 15.07 18.55 -15.95
N GLY A 251 14.52 17.80 -16.88
CA GLY A 251 15.14 17.59 -18.18
C GLY A 251 14.22 16.98 -19.22
N VAL A 252 14.77 16.78 -20.41
CA VAL A 252 14.12 16.11 -21.53
C VAL A 252 15.00 15.00 -22.08
N THR A 253 14.38 13.93 -22.55
CA THR A 253 15.04 12.78 -23.14
C THR A 253 14.74 12.73 -24.64
N THR A 254 15.79 12.70 -25.46
CA THR A 254 15.73 12.70 -26.92
C THR A 254 16.48 11.52 -27.54
N ASP A 255 16.04 11.07 -28.71
CA ASP A 255 16.73 10.06 -29.50
C ASP A 255 17.94 10.67 -30.25
N PRO A 256 18.77 9.87 -30.96
CA PRO A 256 19.87 10.40 -31.73
C PRO A 256 19.42 11.33 -32.89
N ALA A 257 18.18 11.24 -33.35
CA ALA A 257 17.57 12.10 -34.37
C ALA A 257 16.89 13.37 -33.81
N GLY A 258 16.86 13.56 -32.49
CA GLY A 258 16.20 14.66 -31.81
C GLY A 258 14.69 14.47 -31.56
N LYS A 259 14.15 13.28 -31.80
CA LYS A 259 12.76 12.91 -31.45
C LYS A 259 12.64 12.68 -29.95
N LEU A 260 11.53 13.13 -29.38
CA LEU A 260 11.24 12.97 -27.95
C LEU A 260 10.95 11.50 -27.62
N VAL A 261 11.53 11.01 -26.54
CA VAL A 261 11.39 9.61 -26.09
C VAL A 261 10.36 9.54 -24.97
N GLU A 262 9.19 8.98 -25.27
CA GLU A 262 8.16 8.72 -24.26
C GLU A 262 8.45 7.43 -23.50
N GLY A 263 8.25 7.47 -22.18
CA GLY A 263 8.20 6.29 -21.35
C GLY A 263 9.55 5.70 -20.95
N ALA A 264 10.66 6.39 -21.23
CA ALA A 264 11.97 6.09 -20.66
C ALA A 264 11.98 6.28 -19.13
N ILE A 265 12.63 5.35 -18.42
CA ILE A 265 12.84 5.36 -16.98
C ILE A 265 14.17 6.07 -16.70
N VAL A 266 14.09 7.23 -16.08
CA VAL A 266 15.24 8.03 -15.62
C VAL A 266 15.48 7.72 -14.15
N GLN A 267 16.65 7.16 -13.83
CA GLN A 267 17.09 6.83 -12.50
C GLN A 267 18.20 7.79 -12.07
N ILE A 268 18.09 8.33 -10.86
CA ILE A 268 19.09 9.17 -10.22
C ILE A 268 19.69 8.34 -9.10
N VAL A 269 20.97 8.01 -9.25
CA VAL A 269 21.74 7.15 -8.36
C VAL A 269 22.68 8.03 -7.54
N ASP A 270 22.82 7.77 -6.24
CA ASP A 270 23.78 8.48 -5.40
C ASP A 270 25.22 8.02 -5.63
N ALA A 271 26.17 8.69 -4.96
CA ALA A 271 27.60 8.34 -5.04
C ALA A 271 27.93 6.89 -4.57
N THR A 272 27.02 6.24 -3.84
CA THR A 272 27.18 4.86 -3.35
C THR A 272 26.58 3.81 -4.29
N GLY A 273 25.93 4.23 -5.38
CA GLY A 273 25.26 3.34 -6.31
C GLY A 273 23.82 3.01 -5.94
N LEU A 274 23.24 3.67 -4.93
CA LEU A 274 21.84 3.46 -4.54
C LEU A 274 20.90 4.38 -5.32
N PRO A 275 19.75 3.87 -5.81
CA PRO A 275 18.75 4.71 -6.47
C PRO A 275 18.12 5.69 -5.48
N ALA A 276 18.45 6.96 -5.62
CA ALA A 276 17.85 8.05 -4.83
C ALA A 276 16.45 8.39 -5.37
N ARG A 277 16.26 8.36 -6.69
CA ARG A 277 14.94 8.54 -7.35
C ARG A 277 14.86 7.81 -8.68
N ALA A 278 13.65 7.43 -9.07
CA ALA A 278 13.34 6.97 -10.41
C ALA A 278 12.05 7.64 -10.89
N MET A 279 11.99 7.99 -12.17
CA MET A 279 10.83 8.63 -12.80
C MET A 279 10.69 8.21 -14.26
N LYS A 280 9.47 8.22 -14.77
CA LYS A 280 9.18 7.92 -16.17
C LYS A 280 8.96 9.22 -16.95
N THR A 281 9.52 9.31 -18.14
CA THR A 281 9.32 10.43 -19.06
C THR A 281 7.89 10.45 -19.62
N ASN A 282 7.34 11.64 -19.83
CA ASN A 282 6.01 11.83 -20.42
C ASN A 282 6.04 11.74 -21.96
N ALA A 283 4.88 11.92 -22.62
CA ALA A 283 4.75 11.94 -24.08
C ALA A 283 5.63 13.00 -24.79
N LEU A 284 6.09 14.01 -24.04
CA LEU A 284 6.98 15.07 -24.53
C LEU A 284 8.44 14.82 -24.12
N GLY A 285 8.78 13.60 -23.66
CA GLY A 285 10.12 13.24 -23.21
C GLY A 285 10.58 13.96 -21.95
N GLN A 286 9.72 14.72 -21.27
CA GLN A 286 10.08 15.49 -20.08
C GLN A 286 10.09 14.61 -18.83
N PHE A 287 11.04 14.89 -17.94
CA PHE A 287 11.11 14.33 -16.61
C PHE A 287 11.41 15.41 -15.57
N ALA A 288 10.87 15.25 -14.36
CA ALA A 288 11.11 16.16 -13.26
C ALA A 288 11.00 15.44 -11.91
N THR A 289 11.87 15.78 -10.95
CA THR A 289 11.70 15.33 -9.56
C THR A 289 10.59 16.14 -8.88
N ALA A 290 9.63 15.46 -8.24
CA ALA A 290 8.56 16.13 -7.51
C ALA A 290 9.02 16.81 -6.20
N THR A 291 10.20 16.43 -5.73
CA THR A 291 10.73 16.76 -4.42
C THR A 291 12.24 17.05 -4.55
N PRO A 292 12.76 18.05 -3.82
CA PRO A 292 14.18 18.39 -3.85
C PRO A 292 15.04 17.20 -3.45
N LEU A 293 16.16 17.01 -4.14
CA LEU A 293 17.19 16.07 -3.72
C LEU A 293 18.08 16.70 -2.65
N SER A 294 18.64 15.87 -1.77
CA SER A 294 19.65 16.32 -0.82
C SER A 294 20.91 16.79 -1.56
N PRO A 295 21.69 17.72 -1.00
CA PRO A 295 22.99 18.08 -1.55
C PRO A 295 23.91 16.85 -1.66
N GLY A 296 24.55 16.68 -2.82
CA GLY A 296 25.36 15.50 -3.09
C GLY A 296 25.67 15.31 -4.57
N THR A 297 26.52 14.33 -4.85
CA THR A 297 26.86 13.92 -6.22
C THR A 297 25.99 12.74 -6.62
N TYR A 298 25.34 12.87 -7.77
CA TYR A 298 24.44 11.88 -8.34
C TYR A 298 24.85 11.54 -9.76
N THR A 299 24.48 10.33 -10.19
CA THR A 299 24.59 9.89 -11.58
C THR A 299 23.18 9.65 -12.11
N VAL A 300 22.89 10.24 -13.26
CA VAL A 300 21.61 10.09 -13.96
C VAL A 300 21.78 9.01 -15.03
N GLU A 301 21.01 7.95 -14.92
CA GLU A 301 20.96 6.82 -15.84
C GLU A 301 19.56 6.75 -16.46
N VAL A 302 19.49 6.38 -17.74
CA VAL A 302 18.21 6.32 -18.47
C VAL A 302 18.08 4.98 -19.16
N ASP A 303 16.96 4.30 -18.91
CA ASP A 303 16.58 3.06 -19.57
C ASP A 303 15.27 3.28 -20.36
N SER A 304 15.33 3.10 -21.68
CA SER A 304 14.16 3.28 -22.56
C SER A 304 13.75 1.99 -23.29
N GLY A 305 14.39 0.86 -22.98
CA GLY A 305 14.21 -0.44 -23.64
C GLY A 305 14.61 -0.51 -25.13
N SER A 306 14.61 0.62 -25.84
CA SER A 306 14.87 0.72 -27.29
C SER A 306 16.13 1.53 -27.63
N HIS A 307 16.49 2.51 -26.80
CA HIS A 307 17.64 3.38 -26.98
C HIS A 307 18.53 3.38 -25.73
N THR A 308 19.83 3.52 -25.94
CA THR A 308 20.84 3.53 -24.88
C THR A 308 21.35 4.94 -24.61
N PHE A 309 21.51 5.28 -23.33
CA PHE A 309 21.95 6.61 -22.88
C PHE A 309 23.26 6.50 -22.10
N SER A 310 24.14 7.48 -22.27
CA SER A 310 25.34 7.60 -21.44
C SER A 310 24.99 8.15 -20.06
N PRO A 311 25.48 7.55 -18.96
CA PRO A 311 25.29 8.10 -17.61
C PRO A 311 25.87 9.50 -17.50
N GLN A 312 25.12 10.42 -16.89
CA GLN A 312 25.54 11.81 -16.71
C GLN A 312 25.67 12.16 -15.23
N GLN A 313 26.82 12.72 -14.85
CA GLN A 313 27.04 13.15 -13.48
C GLN A 313 26.37 14.50 -13.20
N LEU A 314 25.71 14.60 -12.05
CA LEU A 314 25.03 15.80 -11.57
C LEU A 314 25.45 16.12 -10.14
N VAL A 315 25.91 17.33 -9.90
CA VAL A 315 26.26 17.82 -8.56
C VAL A 315 25.15 18.74 -8.06
N ILE A 316 24.61 18.44 -6.89
CA ILE A 316 23.51 19.17 -6.27
C ILE A 316 24.04 19.95 -5.06
N SER A 317 23.82 21.27 -5.06
CA SER A 317 24.41 22.19 -4.08
C SER A 317 23.46 23.33 -3.68
N ASP A 318 22.22 23.01 -3.30
CA ASP A 318 21.19 23.97 -2.83
C ASP A 318 20.88 25.13 -3.79
N GLN A 319 21.14 24.93 -5.09
CA GLN A 319 20.88 25.90 -6.15
C GLN A 319 19.82 25.41 -7.14
N ILE A 320 19.27 26.35 -7.91
CA ILE A 320 18.36 26.03 -9.02
C ILE A 320 19.18 25.41 -10.15
N ILE A 321 18.86 24.17 -10.50
CA ILE A 321 19.52 23.46 -11.59
C ILE A 321 18.77 23.78 -12.90
N PRO A 322 19.44 24.32 -13.92
CA PRO A 322 18.80 24.59 -15.20
C PRO A 322 18.38 23.27 -15.87
N PRO A 323 17.26 23.25 -16.61
CA PRO A 323 16.84 22.07 -17.34
C PRO A 323 17.91 21.60 -18.35
N PHE A 324 18.11 20.29 -18.45
CA PHE A 324 19.09 19.70 -19.36
C PHE A 324 18.49 18.63 -20.29
N GLU A 325 19.17 18.41 -21.41
CA GLU A 325 18.86 17.35 -22.36
C GLU A 325 19.68 16.10 -22.08
N LEU A 326 19.04 14.94 -22.12
CA LEU A 326 19.68 13.63 -22.19
C LEU A 326 19.42 13.03 -23.57
N ARG A 327 20.45 13.00 -24.40
CA ARG A 327 20.39 12.46 -25.76
C ARG A 327 20.87 11.01 -25.78
N ALA A 328 20.14 10.15 -26.49
CA ALA A 328 20.55 8.77 -26.70
C ALA A 328 21.81 8.69 -27.58
N THR A 329 22.65 7.70 -27.29
CA THR A 329 23.90 7.44 -28.01
C THR A 329 23.69 6.43 -29.15
N ALA A 330 22.78 5.48 -28.98
CA ALA A 330 22.41 4.47 -29.97
C ALA A 330 20.95 4.04 -29.81
#